data_AF-A0A7J2SWJ5-F1
#
_entry.id   AF-A0A7J2SWJ5-F1
#
_cell.length_a   1.000
_cell.length_b   1.000
_cell.length_c   1.000
_cell.angle_alpha   90.00
_cell.angle_beta   90.00
_cell.angle_gamma   90.00
#
_symmetry.space_group_name_H-M   'P 1'
#
loop_
_entity.id
_entity.type
_entity.pdbx_description
1 polymer ?
#
loop_
_entity_poly.entity_id
_entity_poly.type
_entity_poly.pdbx_seq_one_letter_code
_entity_poly.pdbx_strand_id
1 'polypeptide(L)'
;MRNLHLTRNMVLVREGGTIQAIYREGDGLVKRTLPVEQVRAVYAEASVTLKAGAAKLLMKRGIPVHFLGRDGSYLGTLWPREHLLAGEVLVRQAEHYIDPAKRLALASRFVRGATANILRNLRHYRASGIPLDGAISTIEGMHSRIDSAKSVPELMALEGNIRETYYLAWNELMPDEFRYTGRTRRPPRTMLDAMMSFGNSLTYAACLTELYHTQLNPTISYLHEPSERRFSLALDLSEVFKPVLVDRVIFKLVRQERFDESNFDADLDRVVLNDAGKRRFLEAYEERLSMTVEARGTGRRVSHRGLIRLEAYKLLKHLLGMKEYEPVEVGYRMYAVLVYDVADQTRMNRLRTLLRVHMNWVQNSVFEGELSEGELKSIVMGIEGIIDHEVDSVIIYIMRSKDAVERKILGMTKGNTDFII
;
A
#
# COMPACT_ATOMS: atom_id res chain seq x y z
N MET A 1 10.17 13.19 -7.33
CA MET A 1 11.13 12.12 -7.72
C MET A 1 10.36 10.82 -7.92
N ARG A 2 10.74 10.03 -8.92
CA ARG A 2 10.07 8.79 -9.35
C ARG A 2 11.00 7.58 -9.25
N ASN A 3 10.42 6.39 -9.12
CA ASN A 3 11.17 5.15 -9.31
C ASN A 3 11.42 4.92 -10.80
N LEU A 4 12.59 4.39 -11.14
CA LEU A 4 12.94 4.05 -12.52
C LEU A 4 13.03 2.53 -12.65
N HIS A 5 12.11 1.94 -13.41
CA HIS A 5 12.06 0.51 -13.68
C HIS A 5 12.77 0.17 -14.99
N LEU A 6 13.77 -0.70 -14.92
CA LEU A 6 14.57 -1.15 -16.05
C LEU A 6 14.13 -2.56 -16.44
N THR A 7 13.11 -2.61 -17.29
CA THR A 7 12.44 -3.85 -17.73
C THR A 7 13.01 -4.42 -19.02
N ARG A 8 14.04 -3.79 -19.60
CA ARG A 8 14.72 -4.25 -20.82
C ARG A 8 16.22 -4.45 -20.57
N ASN A 9 16.81 -5.38 -21.32
CA ASN A 9 18.26 -5.59 -21.28
C ASN A 9 19.00 -4.33 -21.75
N MET A 10 19.88 -3.80 -20.92
CA MET A 10 20.54 -2.52 -21.20
C MET A 10 21.90 -2.36 -20.50
N VAL A 11 22.70 -1.43 -21.01
CA VAL A 11 23.95 -0.99 -20.40
C VAL A 11 23.79 0.46 -19.94
N LEU A 12 24.06 0.70 -18.66
CA LEU A 12 24.09 2.04 -18.08
C LEU A 12 25.51 2.58 -18.05
N VAL A 13 25.73 3.70 -18.75
CA VAL A 13 27.03 4.36 -18.87
C VAL A 13 26.91 5.79 -18.36
N ARG A 14 27.90 6.25 -17.60
CA ARG A 14 27.96 7.66 -17.19
C ARG A 14 28.48 8.50 -18.35
N GLU A 15 27.77 9.59 -18.62
CA GLU A 15 28.23 10.66 -19.51
C GLU A 15 28.14 11.98 -18.77
N GLY A 16 29.29 12.56 -18.40
CA GLY A 16 29.35 13.80 -17.63
C GLY A 16 28.61 13.73 -16.28
N GLY A 17 27.57 14.55 -16.13
CA GLY A 17 26.71 14.63 -14.94
C GLY A 17 25.48 13.73 -14.98
N THR A 18 25.29 12.94 -16.04
CA THR A 18 24.10 12.11 -16.27
C THR A 18 24.45 10.64 -16.56
N ILE A 19 23.43 9.81 -16.77
CA ILE A 19 23.54 8.40 -17.15
C ILE A 19 22.82 8.19 -18.47
N GLN A 20 23.49 7.55 -19.42
CA GLN A 20 22.87 7.03 -20.62
C GLN A 20 22.52 5.55 -20.45
N ALA A 21 21.27 5.21 -20.76
CA ALA A 21 20.81 3.85 -20.94
C ALA A 21 20.93 3.46 -22.42
N ILE A 22 21.69 2.41 -22.69
CA ILE A 22 21.95 1.90 -24.03
C ILE A 22 21.29 0.53 -24.14
N TYR A 23 20.33 0.37 -25.05
CA TYR A 23 19.62 -0.89 -25.27
C TYR A 23 19.35 -1.11 -26.76
N ARG A 24 19.02 -2.35 -27.13
CA ARG A 24 18.65 -2.68 -28.51
C ARG A 24 17.13 -2.54 -28.68
N GLU A 25 16.72 -1.96 -29.80
CA GLU A 25 15.32 -1.88 -30.23
C GLU A 25 15.25 -2.20 -31.73
N GLY A 26 14.69 -3.37 -32.07
CA GLY A 26 14.84 -3.95 -33.40
C GLY A 26 16.31 -4.24 -33.73
N ASP A 27 16.75 -3.83 -34.91
CA ASP A 27 18.15 -3.95 -35.35
C ASP A 27 19.04 -2.78 -34.88
N GLY A 28 18.44 -1.76 -34.25
CA GLY A 28 19.10 -0.53 -33.84
C GLY A 28 19.57 -0.51 -32.39
N LEU A 29 20.63 0.25 -32.12
CA LEU A 29 21.04 0.65 -30.77
C LEU A 29 20.40 1.99 -30.42
N VAL A 30 19.62 1.98 -29.35
CA VAL A 30 18.99 3.18 -28.80
C VAL A 30 19.78 3.65 -27.59
N LYS A 31 20.04 4.96 -27.54
CA LYS A 31 20.64 5.64 -26.40
C LYS A 31 19.64 6.63 -25.81
N ARG A 32 19.37 6.50 -24.52
CA ARG A 32 18.45 7.37 -23.80
C ARG A 32 19.09 7.94 -22.55
N THR A 33 19.08 9.25 -22.43
CA THR A 33 19.51 9.93 -21.20
C THR A 33 18.50 9.72 -20.09
N LEU A 34 18.98 9.27 -18.93
CA LEU A 34 18.18 9.11 -17.72
C LEU A 34 18.15 10.43 -16.94
N PRO A 35 16.98 10.92 -16.51
CA PRO A 35 16.87 12.16 -15.74
C PRO A 35 17.24 11.89 -14.27
N VAL A 36 18.53 11.67 -13.99
CA VAL A 36 19.05 11.25 -12.69
C VAL A 36 18.66 12.19 -11.54
N GLU A 37 18.45 13.49 -11.76
CA GLU A 37 17.93 14.39 -10.70
C GLU A 37 16.52 14.04 -10.22
N GLN A 38 15.72 13.41 -11.07
CA GLN A 38 14.32 13.08 -10.77
C GLN A 38 14.14 11.64 -10.30
N VAL A 39 15.20 10.83 -10.29
CA VAL A 39 15.15 9.42 -9.93
C VAL A 39 15.35 9.28 -8.43
N ARG A 40 14.43 8.57 -7.78
CA ARG A 40 14.49 8.24 -6.35
C ARG A 40 15.24 6.93 -6.11
N ALA A 41 14.93 5.91 -6.90
CA ALA A 41 15.51 4.59 -6.84
C ALA A 41 15.42 3.95 -8.24
N VAL A 42 16.35 3.02 -8.52
CA VAL A 42 16.37 2.24 -9.77
C VAL A 42 16.03 0.79 -9.44
N TYR A 43 15.12 0.20 -10.21
CA TYR A 43 14.73 -1.21 -10.12
C TYR A 43 15.23 -1.92 -11.38
N ALA A 44 16.30 -2.71 -11.25
CA ALA A 44 16.88 -3.50 -12.31
C ALA A 44 16.21 -4.88 -12.36
N GLU A 45 15.24 -5.04 -13.25
CA GLU A 45 14.41 -6.24 -13.38
C GLU A 45 14.80 -7.13 -14.56
N ALA A 46 15.38 -6.53 -15.60
CA ALA A 46 15.99 -7.23 -16.73
C ALA A 46 17.51 -7.35 -16.56
N SER A 47 18.19 -7.89 -17.57
CA SER A 47 19.65 -7.98 -17.57
C SER A 47 20.28 -6.59 -17.78
N VAL A 48 20.60 -5.92 -16.67
CA VAL A 48 21.20 -4.58 -16.67
C VAL A 48 22.70 -4.65 -16.37
N THR A 49 23.53 -4.10 -17.26
CA THR A 49 24.96 -3.89 -17.01
C THR A 49 25.19 -2.48 -16.49
N LEU A 50 25.67 -2.35 -15.26
CA LEU A 50 26.01 -1.07 -14.66
C LEU A 50 27.52 -0.81 -14.76
N LYS A 51 27.95 0.10 -15.64
CA LYS A 51 29.37 0.51 -15.68
C LYS A 51 29.73 1.26 -14.40
N ALA A 52 30.97 1.08 -13.93
CA ALA A 52 31.45 1.67 -12.67
C ALA A 52 31.21 3.20 -12.57
N GLY A 53 31.34 3.93 -13.67
CA GLY A 53 31.04 5.37 -13.70
C GLY A 53 29.58 5.68 -13.36
N ALA A 54 28.63 4.90 -13.90
CA ALA A 54 27.20 5.06 -13.62
C ALA A 54 26.87 4.68 -12.17
N ALA A 55 27.43 3.58 -11.67
CA ALA A 55 27.31 3.18 -10.26
C ALA A 55 27.76 4.31 -9.31
N LYS A 56 28.95 4.88 -9.54
CA LYS A 56 29.51 5.98 -8.73
C LYS A 56 28.60 7.20 -8.74
N LEU A 57 28.00 7.54 -9.88
CA LEU A 57 27.10 8.69 -9.98
C LEU A 57 25.79 8.46 -9.20
N LEU A 58 25.18 7.28 -9.33
CA LEU A 58 23.98 6.91 -8.56
C LEU A 58 24.24 6.97 -7.06
N MET A 59 25.35 6.38 -6.60
CA MET A 59 25.78 6.44 -5.19
C MET A 59 25.99 7.87 -4.71
N LYS A 60 26.70 8.72 -5.49
CA LYS A 60 26.94 10.13 -5.13
C LYS A 60 25.64 10.92 -5.00
N ARG A 61 24.61 10.55 -5.77
CA ARG A 61 23.28 11.17 -5.74
C ARG A 61 22.33 10.53 -4.70
N GLY A 62 22.79 9.53 -3.95
CA GLY A 62 21.95 8.84 -2.96
C GLY A 62 20.87 7.95 -3.58
N ILE A 63 21.03 7.53 -4.84
CA ILE A 63 20.03 6.73 -5.58
C ILE A 63 20.40 5.25 -5.46
N PRO A 64 19.60 4.42 -4.77
CA PRO A 64 19.82 2.99 -4.69
C PRO A 64 19.44 2.27 -6.00
N VAL A 65 20.09 1.13 -6.24
CA VAL A 65 19.76 0.23 -7.36
C VAL A 65 19.37 -1.13 -6.81
N HIS A 66 18.08 -1.47 -6.86
CA HIS A 66 17.54 -2.76 -6.48
C HIS A 66 17.63 -3.74 -7.64
N PHE A 67 18.11 -4.96 -7.39
CA PHE A 67 18.18 -6.02 -8.39
C PHE A 67 17.10 -7.06 -8.11
N LEU A 68 16.32 -7.39 -9.14
CA LEU A 68 15.30 -8.42 -9.10
C LEU A 68 15.66 -9.55 -10.05
N GLY A 69 15.36 -10.79 -9.65
CA GLY A 69 15.52 -12.00 -10.45
C GLY A 69 14.45 -12.09 -11.54
N ARG A 70 14.68 -12.97 -12.51
CA ARG A 70 13.72 -13.18 -13.62
C ARG A 70 12.34 -13.62 -13.12
N ASP A 71 12.31 -14.37 -12.02
CA ASP A 71 11.13 -14.85 -11.30
C ASP A 71 10.47 -13.79 -10.40
N GLY A 72 10.96 -12.54 -10.42
CA GLY A 72 10.47 -11.46 -9.58
C GLY A 72 10.99 -11.51 -8.15
N SER A 73 11.91 -12.43 -7.81
CA SER A 73 12.53 -12.48 -6.50
C SER A 73 13.46 -11.27 -6.28
N TYR A 74 13.47 -10.70 -5.08
CA TYR A 74 14.46 -9.68 -4.72
C TYR A 74 15.84 -10.32 -4.50
N LEU A 75 16.86 -9.83 -5.19
CA LEU A 75 18.24 -10.36 -5.13
C LEU A 75 19.15 -9.53 -4.21
N GLY A 76 19.02 -8.21 -4.23
CA GLY A 76 19.89 -7.34 -3.46
C GLY A 76 19.78 -5.88 -3.87
N THR A 77 20.62 -5.03 -3.27
CA THR A 77 20.67 -3.61 -3.62
C THR A 77 22.09 -3.09 -3.57
N LEU A 78 22.45 -2.33 -4.61
CA LEU A 78 23.61 -1.46 -4.58
C LEU A 78 23.22 -0.19 -3.81
N TRP A 79 23.63 -0.14 -2.55
CA TRP A 79 23.26 0.94 -1.65
C TRP A 79 24.33 2.04 -1.59
N PRO A 80 23.97 3.33 -1.64
CA PRO A 80 24.88 4.45 -1.36
C PRO A 80 25.44 4.40 0.06
N ARG A 81 26.52 5.13 0.34
CA ARG A 81 27.05 5.23 1.72
C ARG A 81 25.99 5.82 2.65
N GLU A 82 25.81 5.22 3.83
CA GLU A 82 24.93 5.74 4.88
C GLU A 82 25.38 7.14 5.33
N HIS A 83 24.41 8.04 5.53
CA HIS A 83 24.66 9.44 5.86
C HIS A 83 23.87 9.93 7.09
N LEU A 84 22.82 9.20 7.52
CA LEU A 84 22.02 9.48 8.72
C LEU A 84 22.46 8.60 9.90
N LEU A 85 23.75 8.59 10.19
CA LEU A 85 24.31 7.76 11.26
C LEU A 85 23.82 8.28 12.63
N ALA A 86 23.09 7.44 13.37
CA ALA A 86 22.63 7.76 14.72
C ALA A 86 22.91 6.57 15.66
N GLY A 87 24.05 6.61 16.34
CA GLY A 87 24.50 5.52 17.21
C GLY A 87 23.51 5.19 18.34
N GLU A 88 22.85 6.19 18.91
CA GLU A 88 21.84 6.00 19.95
C GLU A 88 20.66 5.14 19.46
N VAL A 89 20.14 5.41 18.26
CA VAL A 89 19.01 4.67 17.68
C VAL A 89 19.38 3.19 17.50
N LEU A 90 20.59 2.93 17.01
CA LEU A 90 21.08 1.56 16.84
C LEU A 90 21.14 0.81 18.19
N VAL A 91 21.65 1.47 19.24
CA VAL A 91 21.69 0.89 20.60
C VAL A 91 20.28 0.60 21.10
N ARG A 92 19.33 1.54 20.91
CA ARG A 92 17.93 1.34 21.31
C ARG A 92 17.23 0.22 20.54
N GLN A 93 17.51 0.06 19.25
CA GLN A 93 17.00 -1.07 18.45
C GLN A 93 17.50 -2.40 19.01
N ALA A 94 18.80 -2.51 19.28
CA ALA A 94 19.39 -3.71 19.86
C ALA A 94 18.82 -3.99 21.27
N GLU A 95 18.68 -2.96 22.10
CA GLU A 95 18.09 -3.07 23.45
C GLU A 95 16.66 -3.65 23.39
N HIS A 96 15.81 -3.14 22.49
CA HIS A 96 14.44 -3.64 22.32
C HIS A 96 14.39 -5.05 21.73
N TYR A 97 15.38 -5.43 20.92
CA TYR A 97 15.46 -6.78 20.36
C TYR A 97 15.88 -7.83 21.40
N ILE A 98 16.87 -7.49 22.24
CA ILE A 98 17.42 -8.39 23.26
C ILE A 98 16.42 -8.63 24.39
N ASP A 99 15.62 -7.62 24.75
CA ASP A 99 14.54 -7.75 25.74
C ASP A 99 13.34 -8.50 25.12
N PRO A 100 13.01 -9.73 25.58
CA PRO A 100 11.95 -10.53 24.97
C PRO A 100 10.57 -9.89 25.05
N ALA A 101 10.29 -9.13 26.12
CA ALA A 101 9.00 -8.48 26.32
C ALA A 101 8.85 -7.28 25.38
N LYS A 102 9.89 -6.45 25.24
CA LYS A 102 9.90 -5.33 24.28
C LYS A 102 9.83 -5.81 22.83
N ARG A 103 10.60 -6.86 22.49
CA ARG A 103 10.58 -7.47 21.17
C ARG A 103 9.19 -7.98 20.80
N LEU A 104 8.58 -8.75 21.71
CA LEU A 104 7.24 -9.30 21.50
C LEU A 104 6.19 -8.20 21.36
N ALA A 105 6.24 -7.16 22.21
CA ALA A 105 5.31 -6.03 22.14
C ALA A 105 5.36 -5.30 20.78
N LEU A 106 6.56 -5.07 20.24
CA LEU A 106 6.73 -4.49 18.90
C LEU A 106 6.27 -5.43 17.79
N ALA A 107 6.63 -6.72 17.87
CA ALA A 107 6.20 -7.72 16.91
C ALA A 107 4.66 -7.81 16.83
N SER A 108 3.97 -7.84 17.98
CA SER A 108 2.51 -7.87 18.06
C SER A 108 1.88 -6.65 17.40
N ARG A 109 2.48 -5.46 17.56
CA ARG A 109 2.01 -4.23 16.90
C ARG A 109 2.10 -4.30 15.37
N PHE A 110 3.16 -4.89 14.80
CA PHE A 110 3.23 -5.12 13.35
C PHE A 110 2.14 -6.07 12.86
N VAL A 111 1.95 -7.21 13.54
CA VAL A 111 0.92 -8.19 13.14
C VAL A 111 -0.49 -7.61 13.30
N ARG A 112 -0.74 -6.83 14.35
CA ARG A 112 -2.00 -6.09 14.53
C ARG A 112 -2.25 -5.14 13.36
N GLY A 113 -1.26 -4.35 12.97
CA GLY A 113 -1.34 -3.43 11.84
C GLY A 113 -1.65 -4.14 10.52
N ALA A 114 -0.92 -5.22 10.22
CA ALA A 114 -1.15 -6.03 9.03
C ALA A 114 -2.56 -6.63 9.02
N THR A 115 -3.00 -7.19 10.14
CA THR A 115 -4.32 -7.82 10.31
C THR A 115 -5.46 -6.80 10.20
N ALA A 116 -5.28 -5.61 10.78
CA ALA A 116 -6.24 -4.52 10.65
C ALA A 116 -6.43 -4.11 9.19
N ASN A 117 -5.35 -3.97 8.42
CA ASN A 117 -5.41 -3.65 6.99
C ASN A 117 -6.03 -4.82 6.16
N ILE A 118 -5.78 -6.08 6.53
CA ILE A 118 -6.46 -7.26 5.96
C ILE A 118 -7.97 -7.22 6.19
N LEU A 119 -8.41 -7.04 7.44
CA LEU A 119 -9.83 -6.95 7.78
C LEU A 119 -10.50 -5.79 7.06
N ARG A 120 -9.78 -4.67 6.91
CA ARG A 120 -10.24 -3.54 6.13
C ARG A 120 -10.49 -3.91 4.67
N ASN A 121 -9.61 -4.71 4.08
CA ASN A 121 -9.80 -5.20 2.71
C ASN A 121 -11.06 -6.03 2.59
N LEU A 122 -11.26 -6.99 3.49
CA LEU A 122 -12.44 -7.84 3.48
C LEU A 122 -13.73 -7.06 3.72
N ARG A 123 -13.77 -6.18 4.73
CA ARG A 123 -14.96 -5.37 5.06
C ARG A 123 -15.39 -4.47 3.90
N HIS A 124 -14.44 -3.88 3.18
CA HIS A 124 -14.71 -3.09 1.99
C HIS A 124 -15.45 -3.90 0.90
N TYR A 125 -15.01 -5.14 0.65
CA TYR A 125 -15.64 -6.00 -0.34
C TYR A 125 -16.92 -6.65 0.15
N ARG A 126 -17.02 -6.94 1.45
CA ARG A 126 -18.28 -7.36 2.09
C ARG A 126 -19.36 -6.30 1.91
N ALA A 127 -19.02 -5.02 2.10
CA ALA A 127 -19.96 -3.91 1.86
C ALA A 127 -20.42 -3.81 0.38
N SER A 128 -19.72 -4.47 -0.55
CA SER A 128 -20.12 -4.61 -1.95
C SER A 128 -20.97 -5.86 -2.23
N GLY A 129 -21.43 -6.57 -1.20
CA GLY A 129 -22.28 -7.77 -1.30
C GLY A 129 -21.54 -9.10 -1.42
N ILE A 130 -20.22 -9.13 -1.27
CA ILE A 130 -19.43 -10.37 -1.37
C ILE A 130 -19.48 -11.12 -0.02
N PRO A 131 -19.79 -12.43 0.01
CA PRO A 131 -20.02 -13.19 1.24
C PRO A 131 -18.72 -13.51 1.99
N LEU A 132 -18.20 -12.54 2.74
CA LEU A 132 -16.90 -12.64 3.42
C LEU A 132 -17.00 -12.75 4.95
N ASP A 133 -18.21 -12.84 5.51
CA ASP A 133 -18.43 -12.79 6.96
C ASP A 133 -17.74 -13.94 7.71
N GLY A 134 -17.71 -15.15 7.14
CA GLY A 134 -17.01 -16.29 7.73
C GLY A 134 -15.50 -16.04 7.89
N ALA A 135 -14.87 -15.52 6.83
CA ALA A 135 -13.44 -15.18 6.85
C ALA A 135 -13.15 -14.01 7.80
N ILE A 136 -13.99 -12.96 7.79
CA ILE A 136 -13.87 -11.81 8.69
C ILE A 136 -13.95 -12.25 10.15
N SER A 137 -14.98 -13.03 10.52
CA SER A 137 -15.17 -13.51 11.89
C SER A 137 -14.00 -14.37 12.37
N THR A 138 -13.51 -15.27 11.49
CA THR A 138 -12.35 -16.13 11.79
C THR A 138 -11.09 -15.30 12.04
N ILE A 139 -10.83 -14.30 11.20
CA ILE A 139 -9.66 -13.41 11.35
C ILE A 139 -9.82 -12.52 12.59
N GLU A 140 -11.01 -12.02 12.91
CA GLU A 140 -11.28 -11.25 14.13
C GLU A 140 -11.03 -12.07 15.41
N GLY A 141 -11.40 -13.36 15.39
CA GLY A 141 -11.10 -14.30 16.47
C GLY A 141 -9.60 -14.55 16.65
N MET A 142 -8.82 -14.58 15.57
CA MET A 142 -7.35 -14.66 15.65
C MET A 142 -6.72 -13.32 16.05
N HIS A 143 -7.27 -12.20 15.59
CA HIS A 143 -6.81 -10.85 15.89
C HIS A 143 -6.86 -10.55 17.40
N SER A 144 -7.91 -10.98 18.09
CA SER A 144 -8.04 -10.80 19.55
C SER A 144 -7.00 -11.57 20.36
N ARG A 145 -6.32 -12.56 19.77
CA ARG A 145 -5.28 -13.38 20.39
C ARG A 145 -3.86 -12.85 20.18
N ILE A 146 -3.67 -11.83 19.34
CA ILE A 146 -2.34 -11.26 19.02
C ILE A 146 -1.63 -10.76 20.28
N ASP A 147 -2.38 -10.11 21.19
CA ASP A 147 -1.82 -9.50 22.40
C ASP A 147 -1.58 -10.51 23.53
N SER A 148 -2.16 -11.71 23.42
CA SER A 148 -1.98 -12.79 24.38
C SER A 148 -0.96 -13.84 23.93
N ALA A 149 -0.40 -13.71 22.73
CA ALA A 149 0.71 -14.54 22.26
C ALA A 149 1.90 -14.43 23.23
N LYS A 150 2.51 -15.56 23.58
CA LYS A 150 3.58 -15.63 24.59
C LYS A 150 4.97 -15.56 23.99
N SER A 151 5.08 -15.64 22.67
CA SER A 151 6.36 -15.68 21.97
C SER A 151 6.22 -15.21 20.53
N VAL A 152 7.33 -14.75 19.94
CA VAL A 152 7.39 -14.36 18.53
C VAL A 152 7.04 -15.53 17.58
N PRO A 153 7.49 -16.78 17.81
CA PRO A 153 7.07 -17.92 17.00
C PRO A 153 5.56 -18.19 17.01
N GLU A 154 4.91 -18.09 18.17
CA GLU A 154 3.44 -18.21 18.29
C GLU A 154 2.74 -17.10 17.49
N LEU A 155 3.26 -15.88 17.59
CA LEU A 155 2.74 -14.74 16.85
C LEU A 155 2.91 -14.90 15.32
N MET A 156 4.04 -15.43 14.86
CA MET A 156 4.25 -15.75 13.44
C MET A 156 3.29 -16.85 12.95
N ALA A 157 2.99 -17.85 13.79
CA ALA A 157 1.99 -18.87 13.43
C ALA A 157 0.58 -18.26 13.30
N LEU A 158 0.20 -17.35 14.20
CA LEU A 158 -1.05 -16.60 14.09
C LEU A 158 -1.09 -15.75 12.81
N GLU A 159 -0.02 -15.02 12.51
CA GLU A 159 0.11 -14.22 11.29
C GLU A 159 -0.05 -15.08 10.02
N GLY A 160 0.60 -16.25 9.98
CA GLY A 160 0.49 -17.20 8.87
C GLY A 160 -0.94 -17.70 8.67
N ASN A 161 -1.64 -18.07 9.75
CA ASN A 161 -3.03 -18.53 9.70
C ASN A 161 -4.01 -17.42 9.27
N ILE A 162 -3.76 -16.18 9.72
CA ILE A 162 -4.52 -14.99 9.30
C ILE A 162 -4.34 -14.77 7.79
N ARG A 163 -3.11 -14.83 7.28
CA ARG A 163 -2.83 -14.69 5.85
C ARG A 163 -3.45 -15.81 5.02
N GLU A 164 -3.38 -17.05 5.48
CA GLU A 164 -3.98 -18.20 4.77
C GLU A 164 -5.50 -18.04 4.67
N THR A 165 -6.17 -17.73 5.78
CA THR A 165 -7.62 -17.47 5.80
C THR A 165 -7.98 -16.30 4.88
N TYR A 166 -7.17 -15.24 4.91
CA TYR A 166 -7.38 -14.07 4.06
C TYR A 166 -7.22 -14.38 2.58
N TYR A 167 -6.20 -15.13 2.16
CA TYR A 167 -5.99 -15.50 0.76
C TYR A 167 -7.02 -16.50 0.26
N LEU A 168 -7.48 -17.44 1.11
CA LEU A 168 -8.61 -18.32 0.77
C LEU A 168 -9.88 -17.51 0.48
N ALA A 169 -10.12 -16.44 1.25
CA ALA A 169 -11.27 -15.55 1.02
C ALA A 169 -11.18 -14.79 -0.31
N TRP A 170 -10.02 -14.74 -0.98
CA TRP A 170 -9.91 -14.13 -2.31
C TRP A 170 -10.59 -14.97 -3.40
N ASN A 171 -10.86 -16.25 -3.14
CA ASN A 171 -11.60 -17.10 -4.08
C ASN A 171 -13.04 -16.60 -4.30
N GLU A 172 -13.61 -15.87 -3.34
CA GLU A 172 -14.92 -15.21 -3.50
C GLU A 172 -14.80 -13.86 -4.25
N LEU A 173 -13.59 -13.33 -4.38
CA LEU A 173 -13.29 -12.01 -4.96
C LEU A 173 -12.80 -12.06 -6.41
N MET A 174 -12.18 -13.18 -6.78
CA MET A 174 -11.42 -13.35 -8.01
C MET A 174 -12.07 -14.41 -8.90
N PRO A 175 -11.90 -14.31 -10.23
CA PRO A 175 -12.34 -15.35 -11.14
C PRO A 175 -11.49 -16.62 -10.96
N ASP A 176 -12.01 -17.76 -11.41
CA ASP A 176 -11.47 -19.10 -11.13
C ASP A 176 -10.01 -19.29 -11.60
N GLU A 177 -9.60 -18.60 -12.66
CA GLU A 177 -8.23 -18.69 -13.19
C GLU A 177 -7.18 -18.14 -12.22
N PHE A 178 -7.59 -17.27 -11.27
CA PHE A 178 -6.75 -16.72 -10.22
C PHE A 178 -7.01 -17.33 -8.85
N ARG A 179 -7.64 -18.51 -8.79
CA ARG A 179 -7.97 -19.18 -7.54
C ARG A 179 -6.73 -19.47 -6.68
N TYR A 180 -6.82 -19.12 -5.41
CA TYR A 180 -5.85 -19.47 -4.38
C TYR A 180 -6.09 -20.90 -3.88
N THR A 181 -5.06 -21.74 -3.99
CA THR A 181 -5.04 -23.14 -3.53
C THR A 181 -3.92 -23.42 -2.51
N GLY A 182 -3.25 -22.36 -2.05
CA GLY A 182 -2.06 -22.42 -1.20
C GLY A 182 -0.87 -21.71 -1.86
N ARG A 183 0.03 -21.15 -1.04
CA ARG A 183 1.12 -20.31 -1.53
C ARG A 183 2.32 -21.13 -2.02
N THR A 184 2.61 -21.08 -3.33
CA THR A 184 3.90 -21.54 -3.87
C THR A 184 4.83 -20.35 -4.11
N ARG A 185 5.90 -20.24 -3.31
CA ARG A 185 6.74 -19.02 -3.31
C ARG A 185 7.89 -19.05 -4.31
N ARG A 186 8.68 -20.12 -4.33
CA ARG A 186 9.92 -20.22 -5.10
C ARG A 186 10.12 -21.65 -5.61
N PRO A 187 9.78 -21.94 -6.89
CA PRO A 187 9.13 -21.06 -7.86
C PRO A 187 7.62 -20.88 -7.60
N PRO A 188 7.02 -19.75 -8.03
CA PRO A 188 5.57 -19.63 -8.15
C PRO A 188 5.02 -20.60 -9.21
N ARG A 189 3.92 -21.28 -8.91
CA ARG A 189 3.26 -22.25 -9.80
C ARG A 189 1.90 -21.79 -10.31
N THR A 190 1.38 -20.69 -9.80
CA THR A 190 0.09 -20.11 -10.22
C THR A 190 0.27 -18.64 -10.63
N MET A 191 -0.66 -18.12 -11.43
CA MET A 191 -0.67 -16.71 -11.84
C MET A 191 -0.77 -15.77 -10.63
N LEU A 192 -1.66 -16.09 -9.69
CA LEU A 192 -1.82 -15.34 -8.46
C LEU A 192 -0.54 -15.33 -7.61
N ASP A 193 0.12 -16.49 -7.49
CA ASP A 193 1.38 -16.61 -6.77
C ASP A 193 2.51 -15.77 -7.40
N ALA A 194 2.56 -15.70 -8.73
CA ALA A 194 3.52 -14.88 -9.45
C ALA A 194 3.28 -13.38 -9.20
N MET A 195 2.02 -12.93 -9.24
CA MET A 195 1.63 -11.55 -8.93
C MET A 195 1.98 -11.17 -7.49
N MET A 196 1.62 -12.01 -6.52
CA MET A 196 1.94 -11.78 -5.11
C MET A 196 3.45 -11.75 -4.88
N SER A 197 4.21 -12.66 -5.50
CA SER A 197 5.68 -12.70 -5.34
C SER A 197 6.33 -11.42 -5.87
N PHE A 198 5.93 -10.99 -7.06
CA PHE A 198 6.45 -9.77 -7.68
C PHE A 198 6.08 -8.53 -6.85
N GLY A 199 4.81 -8.38 -6.48
CA GLY A 199 4.35 -7.25 -5.65
C GLY A 199 5.02 -7.20 -4.28
N ASN A 200 5.21 -8.36 -3.62
CA ASN A 200 5.91 -8.44 -2.34
C ASN A 200 7.36 -7.99 -2.45
N SER A 201 8.07 -8.36 -3.53
CA SER A 201 9.44 -7.89 -3.79
C SER A 201 9.50 -6.37 -3.99
N LEU A 202 8.52 -5.79 -4.68
CA LEU A 202 8.43 -4.33 -4.86
C LEU A 202 8.13 -3.61 -3.53
N THR A 203 7.24 -4.16 -2.70
CA THR A 203 6.91 -3.60 -1.38
C THR A 203 8.09 -3.68 -0.42
N TYR A 204 8.81 -4.80 -0.43
CA TYR A 204 10.06 -4.94 0.33
C TYR A 204 11.09 -3.89 -0.07
N ALA A 205 11.34 -3.72 -1.37
CA ALA A 205 12.28 -2.72 -1.87
C ALA A 205 11.84 -1.28 -1.55
N ALA A 206 10.53 -0.99 -1.62
CA ALA A 206 9.98 0.30 -1.21
C ALA A 206 10.18 0.56 0.29
N CYS A 207 9.88 -0.42 1.15
CA CYS A 207 10.10 -0.33 2.59
C CYS A 207 11.57 -0.13 2.93
N LEU A 208 12.45 -0.91 2.32
CA LEU A 208 13.89 -0.78 2.49
C LEU A 208 14.39 0.61 2.08
N THR A 209 13.94 1.10 0.92
CA THR A 209 14.27 2.44 0.44
C THR A 209 13.89 3.50 1.47
N GLU A 210 12.68 3.45 2.02
CA GLU A 210 12.24 4.43 3.01
C GLU A 210 12.95 4.30 4.36
N LEU A 211 13.27 3.08 4.80
CA LEU A 211 14.05 2.85 6.03
C LEU A 211 15.42 3.55 5.98
N TYR A 212 16.11 3.49 4.84
CA TYR A 212 17.38 4.18 4.68
C TYR A 212 17.29 5.71 4.59
N HIS A 213 16.08 6.27 4.45
CA HIS A 213 15.85 7.70 4.64
C HIS A 213 15.55 8.06 6.10
N THR A 214 15.79 7.13 7.03
CA THR A 214 15.67 7.31 8.47
C THR A 214 16.95 6.88 9.17
N GLN A 215 17.00 7.05 10.49
CA GLN A 215 18.09 6.64 11.36
C GLN A 215 18.02 5.15 11.76
N LEU A 216 16.98 4.42 11.34
CA LEU A 216 16.81 3.02 11.70
C LEU A 216 17.80 2.15 10.91
N ASN A 217 18.44 1.22 11.63
CA ASN A 217 19.19 0.16 11.00
C ASN A 217 18.23 -0.91 10.45
N PRO A 218 18.27 -1.21 9.14
CA PRO A 218 17.33 -2.14 8.51
C PRO A 218 17.57 -3.63 8.83
N THR A 219 18.67 -3.98 9.51
CA THR A 219 18.98 -5.39 9.85
C THR A 219 18.34 -5.84 11.16
N ILE A 220 17.99 -4.92 12.07
CA ILE A 220 17.38 -5.23 13.36
C ILE A 220 15.86 -5.13 13.25
N SER A 221 15.19 -6.28 13.29
CA SER A 221 13.73 -6.49 13.26
C SER A 221 13.20 -6.98 14.61
N TYR A 222 11.89 -7.15 14.72
CA TYR A 222 11.22 -7.60 15.95
C TYR A 222 10.33 -8.83 15.70
N LEU A 223 9.62 -8.87 14.57
CA LEU A 223 8.80 -10.02 14.17
C LEU A 223 9.67 -11.09 13.48
N HIS A 224 10.35 -10.74 12.38
CA HIS A 224 11.27 -11.67 11.73
C HIS A 224 12.60 -11.76 12.49
N GLU A 225 13.24 -12.93 12.47
CA GLU A 225 14.60 -13.07 13.00
C GLU A 225 15.60 -12.21 12.20
N PRO A 226 16.44 -11.38 12.83
CA PRO A 226 17.65 -10.84 12.21
C PRO A 226 18.51 -12.00 11.70
N SER A 227 18.96 -11.93 10.45
CA SER A 227 19.86 -12.94 9.88
C SER A 227 20.97 -12.26 9.12
N GLU A 228 22.12 -12.92 9.09
CA GLU A 228 23.22 -12.56 8.21
C GLU A 228 22.67 -12.51 6.78
N ARG A 229 22.79 -11.35 6.12
CA ARG A 229 22.44 -11.10 4.70
C ARG A 229 20.98 -10.77 4.36
N ARG A 230 20.13 -10.39 5.31
CA ARG A 230 18.80 -9.83 4.99
C ARG A 230 18.46 -8.56 5.78
N PHE A 231 17.68 -7.67 5.18
CA PHE A 231 17.16 -6.48 5.85
C PHE A 231 15.84 -6.82 6.53
N SER A 232 15.92 -7.53 7.65
CA SER A 232 14.74 -8.09 8.32
C SER A 232 13.72 -7.02 8.74
N LEU A 233 14.14 -5.79 9.08
CA LEU A 233 13.19 -4.74 9.45
C LEU A 233 12.31 -4.31 8.28
N ALA A 234 12.85 -4.39 7.06
CA ALA A 234 12.05 -4.14 5.86
C ALA A 234 10.97 -5.21 5.70
N LEU A 235 11.19 -6.46 6.13
CA LEU A 235 10.15 -7.51 6.13
C LEU A 235 9.02 -7.16 7.10
N ASP A 236 9.36 -6.78 8.34
CA ASP A 236 8.38 -6.38 9.36
C ASP A 236 7.50 -5.22 8.87
N LEU A 237 8.13 -4.16 8.33
CA LEU A 237 7.40 -3.03 7.74
C LEU A 237 6.53 -3.50 6.56
N SER A 238 7.06 -4.37 5.70
CA SER A 238 6.34 -4.87 4.54
C SER A 238 5.05 -5.58 4.92
N GLU A 239 5.01 -6.32 6.03
CA GLU A 239 3.80 -7.03 6.44
C GLU A 239 2.59 -6.10 6.59
N VAL A 240 2.81 -4.90 7.15
CA VAL A 240 1.77 -3.87 7.33
C VAL A 240 1.28 -3.31 5.98
N PHE A 241 2.19 -3.17 5.01
CA PHE A 241 1.89 -2.52 3.72
C PHE A 241 1.47 -3.47 2.60
N LYS A 242 1.73 -4.78 2.67
CA LYS A 242 1.27 -5.74 1.64
C LYS A 242 -0.24 -5.66 1.39
N PRO A 243 -1.13 -5.62 2.41
CA PRO A 243 -2.57 -5.46 2.19
C PRO A 243 -2.96 -4.10 1.62
N VAL A 244 -2.17 -3.07 1.89
CA VAL A 244 -2.44 -1.69 1.46
C VAL A 244 -2.02 -1.46 0.00
N LEU A 245 -0.93 -2.12 -0.41
CA LEU A 245 -0.27 -1.95 -1.70
C LEU A 245 -0.52 -3.13 -2.63
N VAL A 246 0.11 -4.28 -2.35
CA VAL A 246 0.16 -5.46 -3.23
C VAL A 246 -1.25 -5.98 -3.50
N ASP A 247 -1.98 -6.27 -2.43
CA ASP A 247 -3.27 -6.95 -2.53
C ASP A 247 -4.27 -6.06 -3.28
N ARG A 248 -4.22 -4.75 -3.03
CA ARG A 248 -5.04 -3.74 -3.72
C ARG A 248 -4.71 -3.59 -5.20
N VAL A 249 -3.42 -3.66 -5.56
CA VAL A 249 -2.98 -3.67 -6.96
C VAL A 249 -3.48 -4.93 -7.67
N ILE A 250 -3.38 -6.10 -7.03
CA ILE A 250 -3.88 -7.36 -7.60
C ILE A 250 -5.39 -7.27 -7.81
N PHE A 251 -6.16 -6.84 -6.81
CA PHE A 251 -7.61 -6.69 -6.97
C PHE A 251 -7.99 -5.73 -8.10
N LYS A 252 -7.26 -4.61 -8.25
CA LYS A 252 -7.47 -3.65 -9.33
C LYS A 252 -7.22 -4.30 -10.69
N LEU A 253 -6.05 -4.92 -10.87
CA LEU A 253 -5.66 -5.52 -12.14
C LEU A 253 -6.61 -6.64 -12.57
N VAL A 254 -6.89 -7.60 -11.67
CA VAL A 254 -7.71 -8.78 -11.97
C VAL A 254 -9.18 -8.40 -12.20
N ARG A 255 -9.73 -7.47 -11.40
CA ARG A 255 -11.17 -7.16 -11.47
C ARG A 255 -11.54 -6.02 -12.40
N GLN A 256 -10.62 -5.10 -12.69
CA GLN A 256 -10.95 -3.85 -13.38
C GLN A 256 -10.20 -3.66 -14.71
N GLU A 257 -9.02 -4.27 -14.87
CA GLU A 257 -8.14 -3.93 -15.99
C GLU A 257 -7.89 -5.08 -16.97
N ARG A 258 -8.65 -6.18 -16.97
CA ARG A 258 -8.42 -7.33 -17.88
C ARG A 258 -6.96 -7.80 -17.83
N PHE A 259 -6.56 -8.28 -16.65
CA PHE A 259 -5.30 -8.97 -16.43
C PHE A 259 -5.57 -10.47 -16.51
N ASP A 260 -5.11 -11.12 -17.59
CA ASP A 260 -5.39 -12.52 -17.93
C ASP A 260 -4.09 -13.29 -18.22
N GLU A 261 -4.22 -14.55 -18.65
CA GLU A 261 -3.13 -15.47 -18.97
C GLU A 261 -2.07 -14.89 -19.93
N SER A 262 -2.45 -13.97 -20.82
CA SER A 262 -1.53 -13.34 -21.78
C SER A 262 -0.44 -12.48 -21.12
N ASN A 263 -0.56 -12.20 -19.82
CA ASN A 263 0.38 -11.41 -19.02
C ASN A 263 1.43 -12.30 -18.32
N PHE A 264 1.42 -13.60 -18.59
CA PHE A 264 2.28 -14.58 -17.94
C PHE A 264 3.03 -15.43 -18.96
N ASP A 265 4.21 -15.89 -18.55
CA ASP A 265 4.91 -17.00 -19.18
C ASP A 265 4.83 -18.20 -18.22
N ALA A 266 4.27 -19.30 -18.70
CA ALA A 266 4.20 -20.56 -17.98
C ALA A 266 5.19 -21.57 -18.59
N ASP A 267 5.96 -22.21 -17.71
CA ASP A 267 6.82 -23.36 -18.01
C ASP A 267 6.40 -24.52 -17.10
N LEU A 268 6.88 -25.74 -17.36
CA LEU A 268 6.42 -26.99 -16.72
C LEU A 268 6.25 -26.93 -15.18
N ASP A 269 7.11 -26.18 -14.48
CA ASP A 269 7.09 -26.06 -13.01
C ASP A 269 7.01 -24.62 -12.49
N ARG A 270 6.77 -23.62 -13.35
CA ARG A 270 6.83 -22.20 -12.95
C ARG A 270 5.94 -21.31 -13.79
N VAL A 271 5.25 -20.39 -13.11
CA VAL A 271 4.55 -19.24 -13.70
C VAL A 271 5.27 -17.95 -13.31
N VAL A 272 5.55 -17.09 -14.28
CA VAL A 272 6.11 -15.75 -14.05
C VAL A 272 5.36 -14.71 -14.86
N LEU A 273 5.37 -13.46 -14.42
CA LEU A 273 4.91 -12.34 -15.25
C LEU A 273 5.85 -12.17 -16.45
N ASN A 274 5.29 -12.09 -17.65
CA ASN A 274 6.04 -11.74 -18.85
C ASN A 274 6.31 -10.22 -18.91
N ASP A 275 7.02 -9.73 -19.92
CA ASP A 275 7.40 -8.32 -20.01
C ASP A 275 6.19 -7.36 -20.08
N ALA A 276 5.08 -7.80 -20.68
CA ALA A 276 3.84 -7.03 -20.71
C ALA A 276 3.16 -7.02 -19.33
N GLY A 277 3.03 -8.18 -18.69
CA GLY A 277 2.47 -8.32 -17.36
C GLY A 277 3.24 -7.55 -16.29
N LYS A 278 4.58 -7.60 -16.32
CA LYS A 278 5.44 -6.81 -15.43
C LYS A 278 5.18 -5.32 -15.60
N ARG A 279 5.15 -4.82 -16.83
CA ARG A 279 4.91 -3.39 -17.11
C ARG A 279 3.57 -2.92 -16.55
N ARG A 280 2.49 -3.65 -16.84
CA ARG A 280 1.14 -3.32 -16.37
C ARG A 280 1.05 -3.37 -14.84
N PHE A 281 1.65 -4.38 -14.22
CA PHE A 281 1.68 -4.49 -12.76
C PHE A 281 2.44 -3.32 -12.13
N LEU A 282 3.59 -2.94 -12.70
CA LEU A 282 4.40 -1.81 -12.23
C LEU A 282 3.67 -0.48 -12.34
N GLU A 283 2.98 -0.24 -13.45
CA GLU A 283 2.18 0.97 -13.65
C GLU A 283 1.12 1.12 -12.55
N ALA A 284 0.34 0.06 -12.31
CA ALA A 284 -0.67 0.04 -11.25
C ALA A 284 -0.05 0.16 -9.84
N TYR A 285 1.12 -0.45 -9.63
CA TYR A 285 1.83 -0.38 -8.35
C TYR A 285 2.39 1.02 -8.07
N GLU A 286 3.02 1.69 -9.04
CA GLU A 286 3.53 3.05 -8.88
C GLU A 286 2.42 4.09 -8.74
N GLU A 287 1.30 3.90 -9.43
CA GLU A 287 0.09 4.70 -9.23
C GLU A 287 -0.40 4.57 -7.78
N ARG A 288 -0.53 3.34 -7.27
CA ARG A 288 -0.95 3.07 -5.89
C ARG A 288 0.04 3.66 -4.88
N LEU A 289 1.33 3.47 -5.09
CA LEU A 289 2.39 3.97 -4.21
C LEU A 289 2.41 5.52 -4.14
N SER A 290 2.03 6.18 -5.24
CA SER A 290 2.01 7.64 -5.36
C SER A 290 0.68 8.26 -4.90
N MET A 291 -0.42 7.50 -4.93
CA MET A 291 -1.73 7.91 -4.46
C MET A 291 -1.67 8.42 -3.02
N THR A 292 -2.33 9.55 -2.74
CA THR A 292 -2.34 10.19 -1.42
C THR A 292 -3.61 9.89 -0.63
N VAL A 293 -3.42 9.63 0.65
CA VAL A 293 -4.47 9.41 1.64
C VAL A 293 -4.28 10.38 2.80
N GLU A 294 -5.35 10.70 3.52
CA GLU A 294 -5.24 11.56 4.68
C GLU A 294 -4.54 10.82 5.84
N ALA A 295 -3.49 11.41 6.39
CA ALA A 295 -2.87 10.91 7.60
C ALA A 295 -3.78 11.23 8.80
N ARG A 296 -4.43 10.20 9.36
CA ARG A 296 -5.41 10.27 10.46
C ARG A 296 -5.10 11.39 11.45
N GLY A 297 -6.04 12.31 11.62
CA GLY A 297 -6.01 13.35 12.66
C GLY A 297 -5.04 14.52 12.42
N THR A 298 -4.50 14.66 11.20
CA THR A 298 -3.57 15.76 10.87
C THR A 298 -4.07 16.69 9.76
N GLY A 299 -5.13 16.33 9.03
CA GLY A 299 -5.60 17.04 7.83
C GLY A 299 -4.61 17.00 6.65
N ARG A 300 -3.44 16.36 6.80
CA ARG A 300 -2.41 16.32 5.75
C ARG A 300 -2.56 15.10 4.87
N ARG A 301 -2.58 15.32 3.55
CA ARG A 301 -2.50 14.23 2.56
C ARG A 301 -1.06 13.75 2.42
N VAL A 302 -0.87 12.44 2.50
CA VAL A 302 0.43 11.78 2.38
C VAL A 302 0.30 10.62 1.40
N SER A 303 1.28 10.45 0.51
CA SER A 303 1.29 9.29 -0.39
C SER A 303 1.47 7.98 0.39
N HIS A 304 1.06 6.84 -0.16
CA HIS A 304 1.37 5.55 0.46
C HIS A 304 2.89 5.38 0.67
N ARG A 305 3.72 5.89 -0.26
CA ARG A 305 5.18 5.99 -0.06
C ARG A 305 5.55 6.79 1.19
N GLY A 306 4.93 7.95 1.38
CA GLY A 306 5.13 8.77 2.57
C GLY A 306 4.65 8.07 3.84
N LEU A 307 3.59 7.27 3.77
CA LEU A 307 3.13 6.47 4.91
C LEU A 307 4.16 5.45 5.35
N ILE A 308 4.86 4.78 4.43
CA ILE A 308 5.96 3.86 4.77
C ILE A 308 7.03 4.60 5.59
N ARG A 309 7.41 5.80 5.17
CA ARG A 309 8.37 6.62 5.91
C ARG A 309 7.84 7.07 7.28
N LEU A 310 6.56 7.46 7.36
CA LEU A 310 5.93 7.81 8.62
C LEU A 310 5.85 6.60 9.57
N GLU A 311 5.68 5.40 9.05
CA GLU A 311 5.72 4.15 9.83
C GLU A 311 7.08 3.95 10.49
N ALA A 312 8.15 4.10 9.70
CA ALA A 312 9.52 4.07 10.19
C ALA A 312 9.76 5.16 11.27
N TYR A 313 9.26 6.39 11.07
CA TYR A 313 9.37 7.42 12.10
C TYR A 313 8.55 7.15 13.37
N LYS A 314 7.41 6.48 13.27
CA LYS A 314 6.64 6.05 14.45
C LYS A 314 7.42 5.01 15.25
N LEU A 315 8.06 4.05 14.58
CA LEU A 315 8.96 3.10 15.24
C LEU A 315 10.16 3.80 15.89
N LEU A 316 10.79 4.74 15.18
CA LEU A 316 11.90 5.53 15.72
C LEU A 316 11.51 6.27 17.02
N LYS A 317 10.35 6.93 17.04
CA LYS A 317 9.84 7.62 18.23
C LYS A 317 9.58 6.68 19.41
N HIS A 318 9.13 5.45 19.14
CA HIS A 318 8.95 4.44 20.18
C HIS A 318 10.29 4.02 20.79
N LEU A 319 11.28 3.74 19.96
CA LEU A 319 12.61 3.32 20.41
C LEU A 319 13.34 4.39 21.25
N LEU A 320 13.05 5.66 20.97
CA LEU A 320 13.55 6.81 21.73
C LEU A 320 12.67 7.16 22.95
N GLY A 321 11.62 6.38 23.24
CA GLY A 321 10.72 6.61 24.38
C GLY A 321 9.82 7.85 24.24
N MET A 322 9.71 8.43 23.05
CA MET A 322 8.93 9.66 22.81
C MET A 322 7.43 9.38 22.65
N LYS A 323 7.07 8.29 21.97
CA LYS A 323 5.69 7.91 21.72
C LYS A 323 5.58 6.43 21.39
N GLU A 324 4.60 5.73 21.93
CA GLU A 324 4.36 4.32 21.57
C GLU A 324 4.08 4.13 20.08
N TYR A 325 4.60 3.03 19.52
CA TYR A 325 4.43 2.70 18.11
C TYR A 325 3.01 2.19 17.84
N GLU A 326 2.22 2.98 17.14
CA GLU A 326 0.92 2.53 16.62
C GLU A 326 1.02 2.30 15.10
N PRO A 327 0.66 1.11 14.61
CA PRO A 327 0.80 0.78 13.20
C PRO A 327 -0.12 1.64 12.32
N VAL A 328 0.24 1.82 11.06
CA VAL A 328 -0.64 2.53 10.12
C VAL A 328 -1.84 1.68 9.72
N GLU A 329 -3.02 2.29 9.78
CA GLU A 329 -4.24 1.77 9.19
C GLU A 329 -4.73 2.76 8.12
N VAL A 330 -4.71 2.35 6.85
CA VAL A 330 -5.04 3.27 5.75
C VAL A 330 -6.55 3.36 5.55
N GLY A 331 -7.08 4.58 5.68
CA GLY A 331 -8.46 4.96 5.38
C GLY A 331 -9.00 4.44 4.04
N TYR A 332 -10.15 3.75 4.00
CA TYR A 332 -10.99 3.77 2.79
C TYR A 332 -11.77 5.06 2.84
N ARG A 333 -11.63 5.88 1.80
CA ARG A 333 -12.61 6.90 1.50
C ARG A 333 -13.41 6.46 0.28
N MET A 334 -14.71 6.54 0.41
CA MET A 334 -15.69 6.37 -0.65
C MET A 334 -16.21 7.74 -1.02
N TYR A 335 -16.55 7.93 -2.27
CA TYR A 335 -17.22 9.16 -2.68
C TYR A 335 -18.72 8.97 -2.48
N ALA A 336 -19.34 9.85 -1.73
CA ALA A 336 -20.77 9.82 -1.48
C ALA A 336 -21.43 11.05 -2.09
N VAL A 337 -22.57 10.85 -2.73
CA VAL A 337 -23.51 11.91 -3.10
C VAL A 337 -24.78 11.69 -2.29
N LEU A 338 -25.13 12.66 -1.46
CA LEU A 338 -26.33 12.63 -0.64
C LEU A 338 -27.33 13.63 -1.19
N VAL A 339 -28.52 13.13 -1.50
CA VAL A 339 -29.67 13.92 -1.94
C VAL A 339 -30.75 13.82 -0.88
N TYR A 340 -31.40 14.93 -0.56
CA TYR A 340 -32.46 14.93 0.45
C TYR A 340 -33.66 15.80 0.04
N ASP A 341 -34.84 15.41 0.53
CA ASP A 341 -36.06 16.18 0.51
C ASP A 341 -36.63 16.18 1.94
N VAL A 342 -36.61 17.34 2.59
CA VAL A 342 -36.99 17.48 4.00
C VAL A 342 -38.02 18.59 4.09
N ALA A 343 -39.23 18.25 4.54
CA ALA A 343 -40.38 19.15 4.49
C ALA A 343 -40.28 20.29 5.51
N ASP A 344 -39.71 20.02 6.69
CA ASP A 344 -39.56 21.01 7.75
C ASP A 344 -38.25 21.80 7.65
N GLN A 345 -38.36 23.13 7.71
CA GLN A 345 -37.24 24.05 7.59
C GLN A 345 -36.22 23.90 8.74
N THR A 346 -36.68 23.55 9.95
CA THR A 346 -35.82 23.43 11.14
C THR A 346 -34.98 22.15 11.05
N ARG A 347 -35.62 21.01 10.71
CA ARG A 347 -34.94 19.74 10.42
C ARG A 347 -33.97 19.88 9.26
N MET A 348 -34.38 20.54 8.17
CA MET A 348 -33.50 20.79 7.02
C MET A 348 -32.24 21.57 7.42
N ASN A 349 -32.38 22.62 8.24
CA ASN A 349 -31.22 23.40 8.71
C ASN A 349 -30.29 22.58 9.61
N ARG A 350 -30.85 21.74 10.50
CA ARG A 350 -30.06 20.81 11.33
C ARG A 350 -29.31 19.79 10.45
N LEU A 351 -30.00 19.22 9.46
CA LEU A 351 -29.42 18.30 8.49
C LEU A 351 -28.25 18.95 7.72
N ARG A 352 -28.43 20.16 7.20
CA ARG A 352 -27.37 20.92 6.52
C ARG A 352 -26.16 21.16 7.42
N THR A 353 -26.38 21.52 8.68
CA THR A 353 -25.28 21.73 9.65
C THR A 353 -24.51 20.44 9.88
N LEU A 354 -25.20 19.31 10.08
CA LEU A 354 -24.57 17.99 10.21
C LEU A 354 -23.73 17.64 8.97
N LEU A 355 -24.31 17.77 7.78
CA LEU A 355 -23.67 17.34 6.53
C LEU A 355 -22.46 18.21 6.16
N ARG A 356 -22.50 19.52 6.44
CA ARG A 356 -21.38 20.45 6.19
C ARG A 356 -20.11 20.13 6.97
N VAL A 357 -20.19 19.31 8.02
CA VAL A 357 -19.02 18.85 8.77
C VAL A 357 -18.14 17.93 7.90
N HIS A 358 -18.74 17.16 7.00
CA HIS A 358 -18.07 16.07 6.29
C HIS A 358 -18.20 16.13 4.77
N MET A 359 -19.18 16.87 4.24
CA MET A 359 -19.52 16.90 2.81
C MET A 359 -19.62 18.34 2.30
N ASN A 360 -19.32 18.51 1.00
CA ASN A 360 -19.49 19.78 0.32
C ASN A 360 -20.95 19.98 -0.08
N TRP A 361 -21.46 21.19 0.16
CA TRP A 361 -22.79 21.57 -0.31
C TRP A 361 -22.73 21.97 -1.78
N VAL A 362 -23.48 21.27 -2.63
CA VAL A 362 -23.39 21.42 -4.10
C VAL A 362 -24.61 22.14 -4.67
N GLN A 363 -25.80 21.73 -4.22
CA GLN A 363 -27.09 22.32 -4.60
C GLN A 363 -28.03 22.32 -3.39
N ASN A 364 -29.17 23.03 -3.48
CA ASN A 364 -30.14 23.21 -2.40
C ASN A 364 -30.46 21.94 -1.60
N SER A 365 -30.45 20.77 -2.26
CA SER A 365 -30.79 19.46 -1.70
C SER A 365 -29.71 18.41 -1.92
N VAL A 366 -28.46 18.81 -2.24
CA VAL A 366 -27.39 17.89 -2.63
C VAL A 366 -26.08 18.21 -1.93
N PHE A 367 -25.48 17.18 -1.34
CA PHE A 367 -24.14 17.17 -0.79
C PHE A 367 -23.27 16.12 -1.48
N GLU A 368 -21.99 16.40 -1.65
CA GLU A 368 -21.03 15.42 -2.17
C GLU A 368 -19.70 15.48 -1.42
N GLY A 369 -19.03 14.34 -1.23
CA GLY A 369 -17.75 14.33 -0.52
C GLY A 369 -17.09 12.95 -0.45
N GLU A 370 -15.79 12.95 -0.20
CA GLU A 370 -15.06 11.73 0.14
C GLU A 370 -15.23 11.45 1.64
N LEU A 371 -15.85 10.32 1.96
CA LEU A 371 -16.15 9.90 3.33
C LEU A 371 -15.44 8.60 3.65
N SER A 372 -14.90 8.49 4.86
CA SER A 372 -14.55 7.20 5.45
C SER A 372 -15.79 6.44 5.90
N GLU A 373 -15.67 5.13 6.11
CA GLU A 373 -16.77 4.32 6.67
C GLU A 373 -17.28 4.87 8.01
N GLY A 374 -16.39 5.42 8.85
CA GLY A 374 -16.75 6.03 10.12
C GLY A 374 -17.52 7.33 9.95
N GLU A 375 -17.07 8.21 9.04
CA GLU A 375 -17.77 9.46 8.71
C GLU A 375 -19.15 9.16 8.12
N LEU A 376 -19.26 8.20 7.19
CA LEU A 376 -20.54 7.76 6.64
C LEU A 376 -21.47 7.23 7.74
N LYS A 377 -20.97 6.36 8.62
CA LYS A 377 -21.78 5.82 9.73
C LYS A 377 -22.26 6.93 10.66
N SER A 378 -21.39 7.88 10.99
CA SER A 378 -21.74 9.05 11.81
C SER A 378 -22.80 9.93 11.14
N ILE A 379 -22.69 10.14 9.82
CA ILE A 379 -23.69 10.89 9.03
C ILE A 379 -25.02 10.15 9.07
N VAL A 380 -25.06 8.86 8.76
CA VAL A 380 -26.30 8.06 8.76
C VAL A 380 -26.99 8.09 10.13
N MET A 381 -26.25 7.83 11.21
CA MET A 381 -26.79 7.90 12.58
C MET A 381 -27.29 9.31 12.93
N GLY A 382 -26.59 10.36 12.48
CA GLY A 382 -27.01 11.74 12.69
C GLY A 382 -28.27 12.11 11.91
N ILE A 383 -28.43 11.59 10.69
CA ILE A 383 -29.62 11.78 9.85
C ILE A 383 -30.83 11.12 10.50
N GLU A 384 -30.71 9.87 10.95
CA GLU A 384 -31.77 9.12 11.66
C GLU A 384 -32.29 9.88 12.88
N GLY A 385 -31.43 10.63 13.58
CA GLY A 385 -31.83 11.48 14.71
C GLY A 385 -32.42 12.85 14.33
N ILE A 386 -32.50 13.18 13.04
CA ILE A 386 -33.00 14.48 12.55
C ILE A 386 -34.28 14.32 11.74
N ILE A 387 -34.38 13.35 10.84
CA ILE A 387 -35.47 13.26 9.85
C ILE A 387 -36.76 12.69 10.45
N ASP A 388 -37.88 13.01 9.81
CA ASP A 388 -39.18 12.39 10.03
C ASP A 388 -39.43 11.34 8.92
N HIS A 389 -39.45 10.06 9.30
CA HIS A 389 -39.54 8.95 8.36
C HIS A 389 -40.86 8.88 7.57
N GLU A 390 -41.90 9.59 8.01
CA GLU A 390 -43.21 9.59 7.32
C GLU A 390 -43.25 10.61 6.16
N VAL A 391 -42.41 11.65 6.19
CA VAL A 391 -42.52 12.79 5.28
C VAL A 391 -41.20 13.24 4.65
N ASP A 392 -40.06 12.81 5.18
CA ASP A 392 -38.74 13.18 4.68
C ASP A 392 -38.11 12.01 3.88
N SER A 393 -37.27 12.34 2.90
CA SER A 393 -36.54 11.37 2.07
C SER A 393 -35.07 11.74 1.99
N VAL A 394 -34.18 10.77 2.23
CA VAL A 394 -32.73 10.93 2.07
C VAL A 394 -32.17 9.74 1.31
N ILE A 395 -31.41 10.02 0.25
CA ILE A 395 -30.79 9.02 -0.62
C ILE A 395 -29.29 9.26 -0.61
N ILE A 396 -28.51 8.22 -0.35
CA ILE A 396 -27.04 8.26 -0.37
C ILE A 396 -26.53 7.34 -1.47
N TYR A 397 -25.94 7.91 -2.51
CA TYR A 397 -25.22 7.19 -3.54
C TYR A 397 -23.76 7.01 -3.12
N ILE A 398 -23.29 5.78 -3.03
CA ILE A 398 -21.91 5.46 -2.65
C ILE A 398 -21.14 4.96 -3.87
N MET A 399 -19.98 5.56 -4.11
CA MET A 399 -19.15 5.32 -5.27
C MET A 399 -17.72 5.01 -4.85
N ARG A 400 -17.01 4.21 -5.66
CA ARG A 400 -15.67 3.70 -5.32
C ARG A 400 -14.60 4.80 -5.29
N SER A 401 -14.78 5.86 -6.08
CA SER A 401 -13.94 7.05 -6.11
C SER A 401 -14.69 8.19 -6.78
N LYS A 402 -14.20 9.43 -6.61
CA LYS A 402 -14.72 10.60 -7.32
C LYS A 402 -14.57 10.47 -8.84
N ASP A 403 -13.53 9.78 -9.31
CA ASP A 403 -13.25 9.60 -10.74
C ASP A 403 -14.23 8.66 -11.43
N ALA A 404 -14.99 7.87 -10.67
CA ALA A 404 -16.09 7.06 -11.19
C ALA A 404 -17.34 7.91 -11.52
N VAL A 405 -17.29 9.23 -11.29
CA VAL A 405 -18.39 10.16 -11.51
C VAL A 405 -18.02 11.16 -12.59
N GLU A 406 -18.66 11.08 -13.75
CA GLU A 406 -18.58 12.16 -14.73
C GLU A 406 -19.57 13.26 -14.33
N ARG A 407 -19.06 14.45 -13.96
CA ARG A 407 -19.88 15.59 -13.56
C ARG A 407 -19.94 16.62 -14.67
N LYS A 408 -21.16 16.90 -15.16
CA LYS A 408 -21.45 17.99 -16.09
C LYS A 408 -22.32 19.04 -15.42
N ILE A 409 -21.85 20.28 -15.36
CA ILE A 409 -22.59 21.41 -14.76
C ILE A 409 -23.16 22.26 -15.89
N LEU A 410 -24.46 22.54 -15.83
CA LEU A 410 -25.15 23.48 -16.71
C LEU A 410 -25.64 24.66 -15.87
N GLY A 411 -25.27 25.89 -16.23
CA GLY A 411 -25.67 27.11 -15.50
C GLY A 411 -24.75 27.49 -14.32
N MET A 412 -25.26 28.33 -13.40
CA MET A 412 -24.48 28.87 -12.28
C MET A 412 -24.33 27.86 -11.12
N THR A 413 -23.11 27.70 -10.64
CA THR A 413 -22.79 26.85 -9.48
C THR A 413 -23.14 27.57 -8.18
N LYS A 414 -23.92 26.94 -7.29
CA LYS A 414 -24.37 27.54 -6.02
C LYS A 414 -23.42 27.33 -4.83
N GLY A 415 -22.43 26.45 -4.96
CA GLY A 415 -21.46 26.12 -3.91
C GLY A 415 -20.01 26.17 -4.40
N ASN A 416 -19.09 26.63 -3.55
CA ASN A 416 -17.66 26.60 -3.82
C ASN A 416 -17.14 25.19 -3.50
N THR A 417 -16.56 24.49 -4.47
CA THR A 417 -16.00 23.13 -4.27
C THR A 417 -14.55 23.12 -3.78
N ASP A 418 -13.97 24.31 -3.56
CA ASP A 418 -12.54 24.50 -3.29
C ASP A 418 -12.14 24.62 -1.82
N PHE A 419 -13.05 24.46 -0.85
CA PHE A 419 -12.68 24.56 0.56
C PHE A 419 -13.42 23.57 1.46
N ILE A 420 -12.69 22.53 1.89
CA ILE A 420 -12.77 21.99 3.24
C ILE A 420 -11.31 21.92 3.74
N ILE A 421 -11.02 22.64 4.82
CA ILE A 421 -9.74 22.63 5.56
C ILE A 421 -9.60 21.30 6.31
#